data_AF-A0A524AVP9-F1
#
_entry.id   AF-A0A524AVP9-F1
#
_cell.length_a   1.000
_cell.length_b   1.000
_cell.length_c   1.000
_cell.angle_alpha   90.00
_cell.angle_beta   90.00
_cell.angle_gamma   90.00
#
_symmetry.space_group_name_H-M   'P 1'
#
loop_
_entity.id
_entity.type
_entity.pdbx_description
1 polymer ?
#
loop_
_entity_poly.entity_id
_entity_poly.type
_entity_poly.pdbx_seq_one_letter_code
_entity_poly.pdbx_strand_id
1 'polypeptide(L)'
;MATRSARVGVHGRNDYWECKFEERDYQLVREASIEHVKMMISDQAAVNPQVLTNAVEVCNRLIGINSEMDLVFRLDDPHRVNAGRYPTPQEFASTFIPIMKGLHNGLHDRWPYVVKFEVLNEPNHNDGGWGPGVDQARNFSTWFREACKLLKDACPWAKLGFPGLAVGLLEEDLGWAEACRPAVERADWLGVHCYWQNPDYTYRNHMHDQWGLRFKAYHDLFPDKIIEITEFGNSNGQTPGLPIDRGRIAQEHVEYYQELFKYPYINSAAAFMMSSREGPWEEQGFTWRKESGEFFPVVQRVRDMERLPWVAAVAVPPVVAVAMPPVAPVDERYFPETKRTVKGAFLQAFTRYGLEVCGYPITEQFIEAGVPSQYFERVAMEEYERGKVRLKAVSDEVLRARQMVAQLQREAQSLRQQATASQTAIAQLQREAQSLRQQATASQTTITQLQREAQGLHQQAVASQTTIAQLQREALELRQQAAVSQETTTQLRRQVETLRQQLLAAPPVTTSVVTTPSVTPAVPTPVVPSPPATPPAITALPMEDVAARLRRHPVNRFDRRTRDQIKYLVIQHS
;
A
#
# COMPACT_ATOMS: atom_id res chain seq x y z
N MET A 1 -20.01 37.03 -24.83
CA MET A 1 -19.68 37.87 -23.65
C MET A 1 -18.18 38.07 -23.63
N ALA A 2 -17.68 39.20 -23.14
CA ALA A 2 -16.24 39.39 -22.95
C ALA A 2 -15.72 38.40 -21.89
N THR A 3 -14.54 37.85 -22.09
CA THR A 3 -13.88 36.88 -21.19
C THR A 3 -12.45 37.30 -20.94
N ARG A 4 -11.82 36.74 -19.91
CA ARG A 4 -10.39 36.92 -19.63
C ARG A 4 -9.69 35.58 -19.47
N SER A 5 -8.39 35.55 -19.77
CA SER A 5 -7.54 34.41 -19.43
C SER A 5 -6.64 34.67 -18.23
N ALA A 6 -6.22 35.92 -18.03
CA ALA A 6 -5.31 36.28 -16.95
C ALA A 6 -6.01 36.14 -15.58
N ARG A 7 -5.46 35.25 -14.74
CA ARG A 7 -5.83 35.13 -13.33
C ARG A 7 -5.27 36.28 -12.52
N VAL A 8 -6.07 36.76 -11.56
CA VAL A 8 -5.64 37.78 -10.60
C VAL A 8 -4.82 37.11 -9.52
N GLY A 9 -3.51 37.37 -9.52
CA GLY A 9 -2.58 36.68 -8.63
C GLY A 9 -1.67 37.60 -7.84
N VAL A 10 -1.06 37.04 -6.80
CA VAL A 10 -0.10 37.76 -5.96
C VAL A 10 1.11 36.88 -5.71
N HIS A 11 2.28 37.50 -5.61
CA HIS A 11 3.45 36.82 -5.06
C HIS A 11 3.20 36.60 -3.57
N GLY A 12 3.37 35.36 -3.13
CA GLY A 12 3.31 34.97 -1.73
C GLY A 12 4.27 35.77 -0.86
N ARG A 13 4.20 35.51 0.45
CA ARG A 13 5.14 36.05 1.41
C ARG A 13 6.58 35.83 0.93
N ASN A 14 7.40 36.87 1.00
CA ASN A 14 8.84 36.76 0.75
C ASN A 14 9.53 36.10 1.95
N ASP A 15 9.34 34.78 2.06
CA ASP A 15 9.89 33.90 3.09
C ASP A 15 10.16 32.52 2.49
N TYR A 16 11.24 32.45 1.71
CA TYR A 16 11.64 31.26 1.00
C TYR A 16 12.51 30.31 1.81
N TRP A 17 12.93 30.76 3.00
CA TRP A 17 13.67 29.98 3.97
C TRP A 17 12.73 29.08 4.78
N GLU A 18 11.57 29.60 5.21
CA GLU A 18 10.59 28.79 5.94
C GLU A 18 9.42 28.33 5.07
N CYS A 19 9.15 28.96 3.93
CA CYS A 19 8.00 28.70 3.06
C CYS A 19 6.67 28.64 3.82
N LYS A 20 6.49 29.54 4.79
CA LYS A 20 5.38 29.53 5.73
C LYS A 20 4.59 30.82 5.62
N PHE A 21 3.27 30.71 5.51
CA PHE A 21 2.37 31.86 5.57
C PHE A 21 1.82 32.06 6.99
N GLU A 22 1.59 33.32 7.35
CA GLU A 22 0.88 33.71 8.55
C GLU A 22 -0.64 33.75 8.30
N GLU A 23 -1.46 33.71 9.36
CA GLU A 23 -2.94 33.75 9.21
C GLU A 23 -3.43 34.94 8.38
N ARG A 24 -2.75 36.09 8.50
CA ARG A 24 -3.08 37.30 7.75
C ARG A 24 -2.77 37.19 6.26
N ASP A 25 -1.84 36.32 5.85
CA ASP A 25 -1.60 36.02 4.44
C ASP A 25 -2.80 35.30 3.84
N TYR A 26 -3.31 34.25 4.51
CA TYR A 26 -4.50 33.54 4.07
C TYR A 26 -5.75 34.42 4.06
N GLN A 27 -5.89 35.30 5.04
CA GLN A 27 -6.98 36.27 5.07
C GLN A 27 -6.89 37.25 3.89
N LEU A 28 -5.70 37.74 3.54
CA LEU A 28 -5.50 38.57 2.36
C LEU A 28 -5.93 37.85 1.07
N VAL A 29 -5.49 36.60 0.88
CA VAL A 29 -5.86 35.78 -0.28
C VAL A 29 -7.38 35.66 -0.41
N ARG A 30 -8.06 35.42 0.71
CA ARG A 30 -9.53 35.33 0.76
C ARG A 30 -10.20 36.67 0.47
N GLU A 31 -9.76 37.74 1.13
CA GLU A 31 -10.38 39.06 1.00
C GLU A 31 -10.19 39.65 -0.39
N ALA A 32 -8.99 39.59 -0.96
CA ALA A 32 -8.72 40.04 -2.33
C ALA A 32 -9.23 39.06 -3.40
N SER A 33 -9.88 37.95 -3.01
CA SER A 33 -10.37 36.91 -3.92
C SER A 33 -9.29 36.41 -4.89
N ILE A 34 -8.09 36.12 -4.39
CA ILE A 34 -6.95 35.74 -5.22
C ILE A 34 -7.20 34.39 -5.93
N GLU A 35 -6.76 34.31 -7.19
CA GLU A 35 -6.94 33.15 -8.07
C GLU A 35 -5.63 32.46 -8.41
N HIS A 36 -4.51 33.16 -8.24
CA HIS A 36 -3.17 32.67 -8.52
C HIS A 36 -2.20 33.08 -7.41
N VAL A 37 -1.39 32.16 -6.92
CA VAL A 37 -0.30 32.48 -5.99
C VAL A 37 1.01 31.94 -6.54
N LYS A 38 1.95 32.86 -6.78
CA LYS A 38 3.35 32.50 -7.01
C LYS A 38 4.05 32.42 -5.66
N MET A 39 4.75 31.34 -5.41
CA MET A 39 5.64 31.18 -4.26
C MET A 39 7.05 30.91 -4.77
N MET A 40 8.02 30.97 -3.87
CA MET A 40 9.35 30.43 -4.14
C MET A 40 9.70 29.41 -3.06
N ILE A 41 10.51 28.43 -3.43
CA ILE A 41 11.07 27.44 -2.54
C ILE A 41 12.54 27.29 -2.85
N SER A 42 13.38 27.43 -1.83
CA SER A 42 14.83 27.37 -2.01
C SER A 42 15.37 25.94 -1.97
N ASP A 43 16.63 25.79 -2.38
CA ASP A 43 17.42 24.57 -2.23
C ASP A 43 17.54 24.10 -0.76
N GLN A 44 17.29 24.97 0.22
CA GLN A 44 17.24 24.60 1.64
C GLN A 44 16.18 23.52 1.92
N ALA A 45 15.08 23.47 1.15
CA ALA A 45 14.04 22.46 1.34
C ALA A 45 14.55 21.02 1.06
N ALA A 46 15.69 20.86 0.36
CA ALA A 46 16.32 19.55 0.17
C ALA A 46 17.05 19.05 1.44
N VAL A 47 17.47 19.95 2.32
CA VAL A 47 18.20 19.61 3.56
C VAL A 47 17.38 19.83 4.83
N ASN A 48 16.31 20.62 4.75
CA ASN A 48 15.36 20.87 5.84
C ASN A 48 13.93 20.46 5.44
N PRO A 49 13.49 19.24 5.79
CA PRO A 49 12.14 18.74 5.44
C PRO A 49 10.98 19.59 5.96
N GLN A 50 11.21 20.41 7.00
CA GLN A 50 10.17 21.29 7.55
C GLN A 50 9.74 22.35 6.53
N VAL A 51 10.67 22.84 5.69
CA VAL A 51 10.37 23.85 4.66
C VAL A 51 9.37 23.30 3.65
N LEU A 52 9.60 22.07 3.17
CA LEU A 52 8.69 21.38 2.27
C LEU A 52 7.33 21.08 2.95
N THR A 53 7.36 20.75 4.24
CA THR A 53 6.14 20.54 5.05
C THR A 53 5.30 21.81 5.13
N ASN A 54 5.94 22.95 5.40
CA ASN A 54 5.29 24.26 5.42
C ASN A 54 4.71 24.62 4.04
N ALA A 55 5.49 24.43 2.97
CA ALA A 55 5.04 24.72 1.61
C ALA A 55 3.80 23.88 1.23
N VAL A 56 3.79 22.58 1.54
CA VAL A 56 2.63 21.70 1.30
C VAL A 56 1.42 22.18 2.11
N GLU A 57 1.58 22.58 3.37
CA GLU A 57 0.49 23.12 4.18
C GLU A 57 -0.06 24.43 3.60
N VAL A 58 0.82 25.35 3.19
CA VAL A 58 0.43 26.59 2.50
C VAL A 58 -0.43 26.27 1.29
N CYS A 59 0.01 25.35 0.42
CA CYS A 59 -0.74 24.98 -0.77
C CYS A 59 -2.13 24.44 -0.44
N ASN A 60 -2.23 23.49 0.50
CA ASN A 60 -3.52 22.90 0.86
C ASN A 60 -4.48 23.94 1.44
N ARG A 61 -3.98 24.87 2.25
CA ARG A 61 -4.79 25.97 2.80
C ARG A 61 -5.23 26.96 1.74
N LEU A 62 -4.38 27.29 0.76
CA LEU A 62 -4.75 28.13 -0.37
C LEU A 62 -5.82 27.46 -1.26
N ILE A 63 -5.69 26.16 -1.52
CA ILE A 63 -6.69 25.36 -2.23
C ILE A 63 -8.01 25.28 -1.43
N GLY A 64 -7.93 25.24 -0.11
CA GLY A 64 -9.10 25.33 0.76
C GLY A 64 -9.82 26.68 0.71
N ILE A 65 -9.13 27.77 0.36
CA ILE A 65 -9.73 29.10 0.13
C ILE A 65 -10.39 29.16 -1.25
N ASN A 66 -9.71 28.64 -2.27
CA ASN A 66 -10.19 28.58 -3.64
C ASN A 66 -9.79 27.24 -4.26
N SER A 67 -10.77 26.37 -4.53
CA SER A 67 -10.51 25.03 -5.11
C SER A 67 -9.94 25.08 -6.53
N GLU A 68 -10.02 26.23 -7.20
CA GLU A 68 -9.41 26.48 -8.51
C GLU A 68 -8.12 27.32 -8.40
N MET A 69 -7.54 27.43 -7.20
CA MET A 69 -6.30 28.17 -6.98
C MET A 69 -5.19 27.64 -7.88
N ASP A 70 -4.62 28.55 -8.66
CA ASP A 70 -3.47 28.27 -9.51
C ASP A 70 -2.17 28.58 -8.77
N LEU A 71 -1.23 27.64 -8.77
CA LEU A 71 0.00 27.73 -7.98
C LEU A 71 1.22 27.60 -8.88
N VAL A 72 2.19 28.51 -8.71
CA VAL A 72 3.52 28.42 -9.33
C VAL A 72 4.56 28.46 -8.22
N PHE A 73 5.51 27.51 -8.24
CA PHE A 73 6.68 27.56 -7.38
C PHE A 73 7.93 27.90 -8.17
N ARG A 74 8.59 29.01 -7.83
CA ARG A 74 9.96 29.24 -8.23
C ARG A 74 10.89 28.29 -7.50
N LEU A 75 11.69 27.55 -8.26
CA LEU A 75 12.77 26.70 -7.78
C LEU A 75 14.02 27.57 -7.68
N ASP A 76 14.31 28.06 -6.48
CA ASP A 76 15.37 29.04 -6.25
C ASP A 76 16.61 28.40 -5.62
N ASP A 77 17.81 28.67 -6.12
CA ASP A 77 19.05 28.02 -5.65
C ASP A 77 20.08 29.05 -5.18
N PRO A 78 19.72 29.93 -4.22
CA PRO A 78 20.51 31.09 -3.85
C PRO A 78 21.88 30.73 -3.25
N HIS A 79 22.06 29.51 -2.72
CA HIS A 79 23.36 29.07 -2.20
C HIS A 79 24.37 28.74 -3.31
N ARG A 80 23.91 28.34 -4.50
CA ARG A 80 24.80 27.93 -5.60
C ARG A 80 24.79 28.91 -6.77
N VAL A 81 23.70 29.65 -6.96
CA VAL A 81 23.60 30.72 -7.96
C VAL A 81 24.00 32.04 -7.30
N ASN A 82 25.26 32.44 -7.49
CA ASN A 82 25.79 33.68 -6.94
C ASN A 82 27.01 34.16 -7.74
N ALA A 83 26.96 35.39 -8.24
CA ALA A 83 28.09 36.10 -8.86
C ALA A 83 28.89 35.25 -9.87
N GLY A 84 28.21 34.70 -10.89
CA GLY A 84 28.85 33.89 -11.94
C GLY A 84 29.18 32.44 -11.54
N ARG A 85 28.85 32.03 -10.31
CA ARG A 85 28.79 30.62 -9.91
C ARG A 85 27.35 30.12 -10.05
N TYR A 86 27.20 28.91 -10.56
CA TYR A 86 25.91 28.24 -10.70
C TYR A 86 26.05 26.73 -10.55
N PRO A 87 25.00 26.01 -10.11
CA PRO A 87 25.01 24.56 -10.03
C PRO A 87 25.11 23.96 -11.43
N THR A 88 25.68 22.77 -11.54
CA THR A 88 25.48 21.95 -12.74
C THR A 88 24.00 21.57 -12.90
N PRO A 89 23.52 21.27 -14.12
CA PRO A 89 22.14 20.81 -14.33
C PRO A 89 21.78 19.60 -13.46
N GLN A 90 22.74 18.70 -13.24
CA GLN A 90 22.57 17.51 -12.40
C GLN A 90 22.42 17.87 -10.92
N GLU A 91 23.22 18.81 -10.40
CA GLU A 91 23.11 19.28 -9.02
C GLU A 91 21.77 19.99 -8.78
N PHE A 92 21.33 20.84 -9.72
CA PHE A 92 20.03 21.50 -9.64
C PHE A 92 18.89 20.46 -9.65
N ALA A 93 18.90 19.54 -10.61
CA ALA A 93 17.87 18.51 -10.70
C ALA A 93 17.84 17.61 -9.45
N SER A 94 18.99 17.21 -8.93
CA SER A 94 19.07 16.35 -7.73
C SER A 94 18.47 17.03 -6.50
N THR A 95 18.61 18.36 -6.39
CA THR A 95 17.96 19.16 -5.35
C THR A 95 16.45 19.23 -5.55
N PHE A 96 15.99 19.63 -6.73
CA PHE A 96 14.58 20.02 -6.90
C PHE A 96 13.63 18.88 -7.27
N ILE A 97 14.10 17.75 -7.82
CA ILE A 97 13.24 16.58 -8.09
C ILE A 97 12.47 16.11 -6.84
N PRO A 98 13.11 15.86 -5.67
CA PRO A 98 12.37 15.44 -4.49
C PRO A 98 11.41 16.54 -3.98
N ILE A 99 11.80 17.82 -4.07
CA ILE A 99 10.96 18.96 -3.67
C ILE A 99 9.69 19.02 -4.54
N MET A 100 9.85 18.97 -5.86
CA MET A 100 8.73 18.96 -6.82
C MET A 100 7.80 17.77 -6.57
N LYS A 101 8.35 16.57 -6.35
CA LYS A 101 7.54 15.39 -6.02
C LYS A 101 6.78 15.56 -4.71
N GLY A 102 7.37 16.20 -3.70
CA GLY A 102 6.69 16.53 -2.45
C GLY A 102 5.58 17.57 -2.63
N LEU A 103 5.79 18.60 -3.43
CA LEU A 103 4.77 19.58 -3.77
C LEU A 103 3.65 19.01 -4.66
N HIS A 104 3.91 17.94 -5.41
CA HIS A 104 2.90 17.31 -6.24
C HIS A 104 2.11 16.23 -5.50
N ASN A 105 2.82 15.27 -4.92
CA ASN A 105 2.21 14.13 -4.24
C ASN A 105 1.78 14.46 -2.80
N GLY A 106 2.26 15.59 -2.25
CA GLY A 106 2.07 16.03 -0.86
C GLY A 106 2.77 15.17 0.21
N LEU A 107 2.53 15.51 1.47
CA LEU A 107 3.06 14.82 2.67
C LEU A 107 1.92 14.27 3.57
N HIS A 108 1.87 12.94 3.77
CA HIS A 108 0.84 12.17 4.50
C HIS A 108 -0.56 12.00 3.86
N ASP A 109 -1.49 12.92 4.09
CA ASP A 109 -2.90 12.86 3.66
C ASP A 109 -3.35 14.15 2.95
N ARG A 110 -2.39 15.03 2.61
CA ARG A 110 -2.59 16.43 2.20
C ARG A 110 -2.00 16.74 0.83
N TRP A 111 -2.72 16.51 -0.27
CA TRP A 111 -2.20 16.46 -1.65
C TRP A 111 -2.49 17.75 -2.46
N PRO A 112 -1.57 18.73 -2.52
CA PRO A 112 -1.84 19.99 -3.21
C PRO A 112 -1.71 19.89 -4.74
N TYR A 113 -1.10 18.83 -5.27
CA TYR A 113 -1.02 18.57 -6.72
C TYR A 113 -0.48 19.75 -7.53
N VAL A 114 0.60 20.38 -7.05
CA VAL A 114 1.26 21.49 -7.76
C VAL A 114 1.80 20.96 -9.09
N VAL A 115 1.64 21.72 -10.17
CA VAL A 115 2.10 21.35 -11.52
C VAL A 115 3.02 22.37 -12.18
N LYS A 116 3.03 23.65 -11.77
CA LYS A 116 3.85 24.68 -12.43
C LYS A 116 5.06 25.10 -11.59
N PHE A 117 6.21 25.18 -12.25
CA PHE A 117 7.46 25.61 -11.62
C PHE A 117 8.21 26.61 -12.49
N GLU A 118 8.66 27.71 -11.90
CA GLU A 118 9.60 28.65 -12.53
C GLU A 118 11.01 28.16 -12.21
N VAL A 119 11.86 28.00 -13.23
CA VAL A 119 13.24 27.51 -13.03
C VAL A 119 14.16 28.72 -12.83
N LEU A 120 14.62 28.93 -11.59
CA LEU A 120 15.43 30.07 -11.12
C LEU A 120 14.71 31.43 -11.17
N ASN A 121 15.42 32.47 -10.73
CA ASN A 121 15.04 33.88 -10.81
C ASN A 121 16.02 34.64 -11.70
N GLU A 122 15.53 35.57 -12.52
CA GLU A 122 16.29 36.66 -13.15
C GLU A 122 17.74 36.31 -13.57
N PRO A 123 17.92 35.31 -14.44
CA PRO A 123 19.25 34.83 -14.80
C PRO A 123 20.12 35.89 -15.51
N ASN A 124 19.54 36.98 -16.01
CA ASN A 124 20.26 38.12 -16.58
C ASN A 124 20.83 39.09 -15.53
N HIS A 125 20.48 38.95 -14.24
CA HIS A 125 20.98 39.83 -13.18
C HIS A 125 22.46 39.55 -12.86
N ASN A 126 23.22 40.60 -12.51
CA ASN A 126 24.63 40.48 -12.13
C ASN A 126 24.79 39.77 -10.77
N ASP A 127 23.90 40.09 -9.83
CA ASP A 127 23.88 39.51 -8.49
C ASP A 127 22.85 38.38 -8.46
N GLY A 128 23.29 37.14 -8.29
CA GLY A 128 22.38 35.98 -8.24
C GLY A 128 21.93 35.46 -9.61
N GLY A 129 22.60 35.84 -10.70
CA GLY A 129 22.36 35.33 -12.05
C GLY A 129 23.65 35.01 -12.82
N TRP A 130 23.48 34.75 -14.11
CA TRP A 130 24.56 34.58 -15.09
C TRP A 130 25.14 35.92 -15.54
N GLY A 131 24.34 36.98 -15.48
CA GLY A 131 24.68 38.32 -15.93
C GLY A 131 24.05 38.71 -17.28
N PRO A 132 24.16 39.99 -17.65
CA PRO A 132 23.39 40.59 -18.75
C PRO A 132 23.96 40.31 -20.14
N GLY A 133 25.13 39.68 -20.25
CA GLY A 133 25.82 39.44 -21.51
C GLY A 133 25.16 38.36 -22.37
N VAL A 134 25.31 38.47 -23.69
CA VAL A 134 24.77 37.49 -24.65
C VAL A 134 25.40 36.10 -24.49
N ASP A 135 26.70 36.00 -24.21
CA ASP A 135 27.36 34.72 -23.97
C ASP A 135 26.88 34.06 -22.67
N GLN A 136 26.58 34.87 -21.66
CA GLN A 136 25.97 34.44 -20.39
C GLN A 136 24.55 33.92 -20.64
N ALA A 137 23.75 34.60 -21.47
CA ALA A 137 22.45 34.12 -21.93
C ALA A 137 22.53 32.77 -22.65
N ARG A 138 23.46 32.61 -23.60
CA ARG A 138 23.66 31.33 -24.32
C ARG A 138 24.11 30.21 -23.38
N ASN A 139 24.94 30.53 -22.38
CA ASN A 139 25.35 29.56 -21.38
C ASN A 139 24.17 29.13 -20.50
N PHE A 140 23.37 30.08 -20.00
CA PHE A 140 22.13 29.79 -19.28
C PHE A 140 21.15 28.97 -20.12
N SER A 141 20.98 29.31 -21.40
CA SER A 141 20.09 28.60 -22.33
C SER A 141 20.47 27.12 -22.45
N THR A 142 21.77 26.82 -22.54
CA THR A 142 22.29 25.45 -22.56
C THR A 142 22.01 24.75 -21.23
N TRP A 143 22.37 25.39 -20.12
CA TRP A 143 22.14 24.88 -18.77
C TRP A 143 20.66 24.58 -18.50
N PHE A 144 19.77 25.52 -18.83
CA PHE A 144 18.32 25.44 -18.61
C PHE A 144 17.71 24.25 -19.34
N ARG A 145 18.13 24.02 -20.60
CA ARG A 145 17.62 22.89 -21.39
C ARG A 145 18.02 21.55 -20.81
N GLU A 146 19.26 21.43 -20.32
CA GLU A 146 19.74 20.22 -19.66
C GLU A 146 19.04 19.99 -18.32
N ALA A 147 18.89 21.04 -17.51
CA ALA A 147 18.18 20.98 -16.24
C ALA A 147 16.71 20.59 -16.45
N CYS A 148 16.01 21.26 -17.37
CA CYS A 148 14.63 20.94 -17.71
C CYS A 148 14.47 19.53 -18.26
N LYS A 149 15.45 19.01 -19.01
CA LYS A 149 15.44 17.61 -19.45
C LYS A 149 15.44 16.67 -18.24
N LEU A 150 16.39 16.84 -17.31
CA LEU A 150 16.50 15.99 -16.12
C LEU A 150 15.24 16.08 -15.23
N LEU A 151 14.72 17.30 -15.04
CA LEU A 151 13.48 17.52 -14.30
C LEU A 151 12.28 16.84 -14.96
N LYS A 152 12.09 16.97 -16.28
CA LYS A 152 10.99 16.32 -17.01
C LYS A 152 11.12 14.80 -17.04
N ASP A 153 12.34 14.28 -17.18
CA ASP A 153 12.59 12.83 -17.18
C ASP A 153 12.15 12.21 -15.83
N ALA A 154 12.33 12.94 -14.71
CA ALA A 154 11.93 12.48 -13.37
C ALA A 154 10.51 12.90 -12.93
N CYS A 155 9.99 14.00 -13.47
CA CYS A 155 8.72 14.64 -13.14
C CYS A 155 7.98 15.04 -14.44
N PRO A 156 7.49 14.08 -15.24
CA PRO A 156 6.91 14.37 -16.56
C PRO A 156 5.62 15.22 -16.51
N TRP A 157 4.95 15.24 -15.36
CA TRP A 157 3.75 16.04 -15.08
C TRP A 157 4.04 17.53 -14.89
N ALA A 158 5.29 17.91 -14.58
CA ALA A 158 5.64 19.28 -14.24
C ALA A 158 5.64 20.18 -15.48
N LYS A 159 5.05 21.37 -15.40
CA LYS A 159 5.13 22.45 -16.37
C LYS A 159 6.24 23.42 -15.94
N LEU A 160 7.37 23.38 -16.64
CA LEU A 160 8.57 24.14 -16.35
C LEU A 160 8.60 25.44 -17.16
N GLY A 161 8.58 26.57 -16.47
CA GLY A 161 8.61 27.90 -17.05
C GLY A 161 10.01 28.46 -17.19
N PHE A 162 10.21 29.22 -18.26
CA PHE A 162 11.34 30.12 -18.38
C PHE A 162 11.15 31.27 -17.37
N PRO A 163 12.17 31.66 -16.58
CA PRO A 163 12.00 32.67 -15.55
C PRO A 163 11.82 34.06 -16.14
N GLY A 164 11.15 34.94 -15.38
CA GLY A 164 11.21 36.37 -15.66
C GLY A 164 12.64 36.91 -15.58
N LEU A 165 12.94 37.90 -16.42
CA LEU A 165 14.23 38.58 -16.46
C LEU A 165 14.20 39.84 -15.57
N ALA A 166 15.33 40.15 -14.94
CA ALA A 166 15.51 41.40 -14.22
C ALA A 166 15.27 42.56 -15.19
N VAL A 167 14.48 43.53 -14.75
CA VAL A 167 13.99 44.61 -15.62
C VAL A 167 15.09 45.65 -15.83
N GLY A 168 15.63 45.69 -17.05
CA GLY A 168 16.54 46.73 -17.54
C GLY A 168 15.93 47.50 -18.71
N LEU A 169 16.76 47.84 -19.71
CA LEU A 169 16.26 48.36 -20.97
C LEU A 169 15.53 47.26 -21.74
N LEU A 170 14.36 47.58 -22.30
CA LEU A 170 13.54 46.58 -22.99
C LEU A 170 14.28 45.84 -24.10
N GLU A 171 15.10 46.54 -24.87
CA GLU A 171 15.89 45.95 -25.96
C GLU A 171 16.94 44.96 -25.44
N GLU A 172 17.57 45.23 -24.30
CA GLU A 172 18.57 44.35 -23.69
C GLU A 172 17.91 43.07 -23.18
N ASP A 173 16.78 43.20 -22.49
CA ASP A 173 16.05 42.05 -21.96
C ASP A 173 15.49 41.16 -23.09
N LEU A 174 15.00 41.76 -24.19
CA LEU A 174 14.58 41.03 -25.38
C LEU A 174 15.75 40.37 -26.11
N GLY A 175 16.89 41.05 -26.22
CA GLY A 175 18.11 40.49 -26.79
C GLY A 175 18.61 39.29 -25.97
N TRP A 176 18.51 39.35 -24.64
CA TRP A 176 18.85 38.26 -23.75
C TRP A 176 17.89 37.08 -23.89
N ALA A 177 16.57 37.35 -23.95
CA ALA A 177 15.55 36.34 -24.18
C ALA A 177 15.73 35.68 -25.56
N GLU A 178 16.04 36.45 -26.60
CA GLU A 178 16.32 35.95 -27.96
C GLU A 178 17.57 35.06 -28.00
N ALA A 179 18.65 35.46 -27.32
CA ALA A 179 19.82 34.62 -27.16
C ALA A 179 19.50 33.30 -26.41
N CYS A 180 18.44 33.31 -25.60
CA CYS A 180 17.88 32.14 -24.93
C CYS A 180 16.76 31.43 -25.71
N ARG A 181 16.48 31.78 -26.98
CA ARG A 181 15.37 31.21 -27.76
C ARG A 181 15.22 29.68 -27.64
N PRO A 182 16.29 28.86 -27.75
CA PRO A 182 16.16 27.41 -27.57
C PRO A 182 15.64 26.97 -26.20
N ALA A 183 15.95 27.72 -25.13
CA ALA A 183 15.45 27.48 -23.79
C ALA A 183 14.00 27.97 -23.63
N VAL A 184 13.67 29.15 -24.15
CA VAL A 184 12.29 29.68 -24.16
C VAL A 184 11.36 28.72 -24.91
N GLU A 185 11.76 28.25 -26.10
CA GLU A 185 11.01 27.28 -26.90
C GLU A 185 10.82 25.94 -26.17
N ARG A 186 11.79 25.51 -25.37
CA ARG A 186 11.72 24.28 -24.56
C ARG A 186 10.80 24.39 -23.35
N ALA A 187 10.67 25.59 -22.77
CA ALA A 187 9.83 25.85 -21.61
C ALA A 187 8.34 25.69 -21.93
N ASP A 188 7.54 25.23 -20.98
CA ASP A 188 6.09 25.07 -21.14
C ASP A 188 5.35 26.43 -21.15
N TRP A 189 5.94 27.47 -20.56
CA TRP A 189 5.44 28.84 -20.51
C TRP A 189 6.60 29.83 -20.32
N LEU A 190 6.35 31.10 -20.63
CA LEU A 190 7.33 32.19 -20.54
C LEU A 190 7.00 33.12 -19.37
N GLY A 191 7.89 33.18 -18.39
CA GLY A 191 7.83 34.15 -17.30
C GLY A 191 8.26 35.54 -17.77
N VAL A 192 7.52 36.57 -17.36
CA VAL A 192 7.87 37.98 -17.62
C VAL A 192 7.70 38.80 -16.35
N HIS A 193 8.68 39.66 -16.05
CA HIS A 193 8.56 40.65 -14.98
C HIS A 193 8.17 42.01 -15.56
N CYS A 194 7.26 42.71 -14.89
CA CYS A 194 6.72 43.99 -15.36
C CYS A 194 6.71 45.01 -14.22
N TYR A 195 7.77 45.81 -14.12
CA TYR A 195 7.87 46.88 -13.12
C TYR A 195 7.77 48.26 -13.76
N TRP A 196 7.25 49.22 -13.02
CA TRP A 196 7.15 50.60 -13.46
C TRP A 196 7.40 51.58 -12.32
N GLN A 197 7.86 52.77 -12.69
CA GLN A 197 7.97 53.91 -11.79
C GLN A 197 7.15 55.06 -12.34
N ASN A 198 6.44 55.77 -11.47
CA ASN A 198 5.62 56.92 -11.78
C ASN A 198 6.03 58.10 -10.89
N PRO A 199 6.89 59.02 -11.36
CA PRO A 199 7.39 60.13 -10.54
C PRO A 199 6.31 61.07 -9.98
N ASP A 200 5.18 61.21 -10.68
CA ASP A 200 4.06 62.07 -10.29
C ASP A 200 2.68 61.42 -10.51
N TYR A 201 2.64 60.11 -10.81
CA TYR A 201 1.43 59.34 -11.16
C TYR A 201 0.68 59.78 -12.43
N THR A 202 1.21 60.73 -13.21
CA THR A 202 0.54 61.22 -14.44
C THR A 202 0.91 60.41 -15.68
N TYR A 203 2.15 59.91 -15.75
CA TYR A 203 2.67 59.16 -16.90
C TYR A 203 2.00 57.80 -17.13
N ARG A 204 1.46 57.20 -16.06
CA ARG A 204 0.82 55.87 -16.08
C ARG A 204 1.71 54.80 -16.73
N ASN A 205 2.95 54.68 -16.28
CA ASN A 205 3.93 53.73 -16.82
C ASN A 205 3.50 52.25 -16.69
N HIS A 206 2.56 51.92 -15.79
CA HIS A 206 1.91 50.61 -15.77
C HIS A 206 1.15 50.27 -17.06
N MET A 207 0.81 51.28 -17.87
CA MET A 207 0.14 51.17 -19.17
C MET A 207 1.08 51.39 -20.36
N HIS A 208 2.39 51.48 -20.13
CA HIS A 208 3.36 51.80 -21.17
C HIS A 208 4.10 50.55 -21.65
N ASP A 209 4.33 50.44 -22.96
CA ASP A 209 4.93 49.27 -23.62
C ASP A 209 6.41 49.02 -23.23
N GLN A 210 7.10 50.01 -22.66
CA GLN A 210 8.45 49.83 -22.11
C GLN A 210 8.48 49.32 -20.66
N TRP A 211 7.36 49.40 -19.95
CA TRP A 211 7.29 49.20 -18.51
C TRP A 211 6.25 48.14 -18.17
N GLY A 212 5.02 48.52 -17.79
CA GLY A 212 3.96 47.57 -17.46
C GLY A 212 3.56 46.69 -18.64
N LEU A 213 3.37 47.24 -19.84
CA LEU A 213 2.89 46.47 -21.00
C LEU A 213 4.00 45.81 -21.82
N ARG A 214 5.22 45.72 -21.26
CA ARG A 214 6.38 45.20 -21.97
C ARG A 214 6.28 43.74 -22.38
N PHE A 215 5.41 42.96 -21.73
CA PHE A 215 5.10 41.59 -22.12
C PHE A 215 4.62 41.49 -23.57
N LYS A 216 4.08 42.56 -24.17
CA LYS A 216 3.68 42.59 -25.58
C LYS A 216 4.86 42.31 -26.50
N ALA A 217 6.02 42.93 -26.24
CA ALA A 217 7.21 42.71 -27.04
C ALA A 217 7.78 41.29 -26.85
N TYR A 218 7.64 40.70 -25.66
CA TYR A 218 7.97 39.28 -25.44
C TYR A 218 7.03 38.36 -26.22
N HIS A 219 5.73 38.66 -26.26
CA HIS A 219 4.77 37.91 -27.05
C HIS A 219 5.07 38.02 -28.55
N ASP A 220 5.40 39.21 -29.05
CA ASP A 220 5.78 39.39 -30.45
C ASP A 220 7.03 38.56 -30.82
N LEU A 221 7.97 38.42 -29.88
CA LEU A 221 9.19 37.62 -30.06
C LEU A 221 8.94 36.10 -29.95
N PHE A 222 7.97 35.70 -29.12
CA PHE A 222 7.60 34.31 -28.83
C PHE A 222 6.07 34.11 -28.89
N PRO A 223 5.45 34.22 -30.08
CA PRO A 223 4.00 34.25 -30.22
C PRO A 223 3.31 32.94 -29.81
N ASP A 224 4.04 31.83 -29.79
CA ASP A 224 3.52 30.52 -29.41
C ASP A 224 3.62 30.23 -27.89
N LYS A 225 4.04 31.22 -27.09
CA LYS A 225 4.16 31.06 -25.64
C LYS A 225 2.98 31.68 -24.90
N ILE A 226 2.45 30.88 -23.97
CA ILE A 226 1.65 31.41 -22.86
C ILE A 226 2.59 32.17 -21.93
N ILE A 227 2.19 33.37 -21.56
CA ILE A 227 2.90 34.23 -20.62
C ILE A 227 2.33 34.07 -19.22
N GLU A 228 3.21 33.89 -18.26
CA GLU A 228 2.94 34.09 -16.84
C GLU A 228 3.66 35.37 -16.42
N ILE A 229 2.93 36.41 -16.00
CA ILE A 229 3.58 37.59 -15.42
C ILE A 229 3.93 37.21 -13.98
N THR A 230 5.13 36.65 -13.78
CA THR A 230 5.52 36.07 -12.50
C THR A 230 5.82 37.14 -11.46
N GLU A 231 6.09 38.38 -11.88
CA GLU A 231 6.18 39.54 -10.99
C GLU A 231 5.73 40.81 -11.70
N PHE A 232 4.99 41.66 -11.00
CA PHE A 232 4.77 43.04 -11.43
C PHE A 232 4.60 43.96 -10.23
N GLY A 233 4.80 45.27 -10.43
CA GLY A 233 4.47 46.26 -9.40
C GLY A 233 4.99 47.66 -9.68
N ASN A 234 4.53 48.59 -8.85
CA ASN A 234 5.11 49.93 -8.77
C ASN A 234 6.41 49.86 -7.96
N SER A 235 7.53 50.20 -8.58
CA SER A 235 8.87 50.17 -7.98
C SER A 235 9.40 51.55 -7.58
N ASN A 236 8.52 52.56 -7.37
CA ASN A 236 8.92 53.91 -6.97
C ASN A 236 9.84 53.90 -5.75
N GLY A 237 9.55 53.06 -4.75
CA GLY A 237 10.35 53.00 -3.53
C GLY A 237 11.79 52.52 -3.72
N GLN A 238 12.13 51.98 -4.89
CA GLN A 238 13.53 51.63 -5.21
C GLN A 238 14.34 52.85 -5.70
N THR A 239 13.69 53.98 -5.99
CA THR A 239 14.36 55.22 -6.41
C THR A 239 14.14 56.33 -5.39
N PRO A 240 15.21 56.83 -4.74
CA PRO A 240 15.11 57.92 -3.79
C PRO A 240 14.40 59.15 -4.38
N GLY A 241 13.42 59.67 -3.64
CA GLY A 241 12.68 60.88 -4.00
C GLY A 241 11.39 60.65 -4.80
N LEU A 242 11.11 59.43 -5.26
CA LEU A 242 9.83 59.13 -5.89
C LEU A 242 8.72 58.89 -4.84
N PRO A 243 7.47 59.29 -5.13
CA PRO A 243 6.39 59.22 -4.15
C PRO A 243 5.86 57.79 -3.99
N ILE A 244 5.56 57.38 -2.76
CA ILE A 244 4.91 56.10 -2.44
C ILE A 244 3.52 56.41 -1.86
N ASP A 245 2.50 56.42 -2.73
CA ASP A 245 1.10 56.61 -2.35
C ASP A 245 0.37 55.27 -2.49
N ARG A 246 0.01 54.67 -1.36
CA ARG A 246 -0.65 53.36 -1.32
C ARG A 246 -2.02 53.33 -2.01
N GLY A 247 -2.73 54.46 -2.03
CA GLY A 247 -4.00 54.60 -2.73
C GLY A 247 -3.81 54.63 -4.25
N ARG A 248 -2.77 55.32 -4.72
CA ARG A 248 -2.40 55.34 -6.14
C ARG A 248 -1.85 54.00 -6.61
N ILE A 249 -0.95 53.38 -5.85
CA ILE A 249 -0.41 52.04 -6.16
C ILE A 249 -1.55 51.02 -6.25
N ALA A 250 -2.51 51.05 -5.34
CA ALA A 250 -3.70 50.18 -5.39
C ALA A 250 -4.53 50.40 -6.66
N GLN A 251 -4.68 51.65 -7.10
CA GLN A 251 -5.39 52.00 -8.34
C GLN A 251 -4.63 51.46 -9.56
N GLU A 252 -3.31 51.63 -9.63
CA GLU A 252 -2.49 51.10 -10.72
C GLU A 252 -2.59 49.57 -10.85
N HIS A 253 -2.61 48.85 -9.72
CA HIS A 253 -2.78 47.38 -9.74
C HIS A 253 -4.13 46.97 -10.36
N VAL A 254 -5.22 47.63 -9.97
CA VAL A 254 -6.55 47.37 -10.53
C VAL A 254 -6.57 47.65 -12.03
N GLU A 255 -6.09 48.82 -12.45
CA GLU A 255 -6.04 49.18 -13.85
C GLU A 255 -5.18 48.19 -14.65
N TYR A 256 -4.03 47.78 -14.10
CA TYR A 256 -3.13 46.85 -14.74
C TYR A 256 -3.77 45.47 -14.92
N TYR A 257 -4.36 44.86 -13.88
CA TYR A 257 -5.07 43.59 -14.04
C TYR A 257 -6.19 43.67 -15.09
N GLN A 258 -6.99 44.75 -15.09
CA GLN A 258 -8.04 44.94 -16.07
C GLN A 258 -7.49 45.09 -17.50
N GLU A 259 -6.33 45.72 -17.67
CA GLU A 259 -5.63 45.79 -18.95
C GLU A 259 -5.17 44.38 -19.39
N LEU A 260 -4.60 43.59 -18.48
CA LEU A 260 -4.15 42.22 -18.78
C LEU A 260 -5.28 41.30 -19.26
N PHE A 261 -6.53 41.54 -18.83
CA PHE A 261 -7.69 40.76 -19.28
C PHE A 261 -7.94 40.82 -20.78
N LYS A 262 -7.37 41.81 -21.49
CA LYS A 262 -7.50 41.96 -22.95
C LYS A 262 -6.60 41.02 -23.74
N TYR A 263 -5.63 40.35 -23.09
CA TYR A 263 -4.59 39.57 -23.75
C TYR A 263 -4.77 38.06 -23.46
N PRO A 264 -5.29 37.28 -24.43
CA PRO A 264 -5.66 35.88 -24.20
C PRO A 264 -4.45 34.94 -23.99
N TYR A 265 -3.24 35.39 -24.31
CA TYR A 265 -2.01 34.64 -24.12
C TYR A 265 -1.41 34.79 -22.72
N ILE A 266 -2.03 35.60 -21.84
CA ILE A 266 -1.61 35.75 -20.45
C ILE A 266 -2.45 34.81 -19.59
N ASN A 267 -1.79 33.89 -18.87
CA ASN A 267 -2.49 32.95 -17.98
C ASN A 267 -2.66 33.49 -16.56
N SER A 268 -1.66 34.16 -16.01
CA SER A 268 -1.75 34.78 -14.68
C SER A 268 -0.80 35.97 -14.55
N ALA A 269 -1.06 36.81 -13.56
CA ALA A 269 -0.17 37.88 -13.16
C ALA A 269 -0.06 37.98 -11.64
N ALA A 270 1.15 37.96 -11.11
CA ALA A 270 1.44 37.99 -9.68
C ALA A 270 2.05 39.34 -9.27
N ALA A 271 1.31 40.12 -8.48
CA ALA A 271 1.85 41.35 -7.90
C ALA A 271 2.92 41.04 -6.85
N PHE A 272 4.07 41.70 -6.92
CA PHE A 272 5.13 41.59 -5.92
C PHE A 272 4.86 42.63 -4.82
N MET A 273 4.41 42.29 -3.60
CA MET A 273 4.18 40.96 -3.00
C MET A 273 3.12 41.02 -1.88
N MET A 274 2.70 39.89 -1.31
CA MET A 274 1.78 39.87 -0.16
C MET A 274 2.37 40.55 1.07
N SER A 275 3.53 40.08 1.53
CA SER A 275 4.17 40.49 2.77
C SER A 275 5.65 40.09 2.78
N SER A 276 6.43 40.66 3.68
CA SER A 276 7.80 40.22 3.94
C SER A 276 8.14 40.36 5.42
N ARG A 277 8.96 39.44 5.93
CA ARG A 277 9.48 39.47 7.31
C ARG A 277 10.60 40.49 7.48
N GLU A 278 11.41 40.67 6.43
CA GLU A 278 12.68 41.39 6.47
C GLU A 278 12.86 42.23 5.21
N GLY A 279 13.74 43.21 5.29
CA GLY A 279 14.09 44.07 4.15
C GLY A 279 13.15 45.26 3.95
N PRO A 280 13.46 46.11 2.95
CA PRO A 280 12.81 47.41 2.78
C PRO A 280 11.45 47.33 2.06
N TRP A 281 10.95 46.13 1.73
CA TRP A 281 9.83 45.93 0.81
C TRP A 281 8.53 46.59 1.25
N GLU A 282 8.28 46.62 2.56
CA GLU A 282 7.14 47.35 3.10
C GLU A 282 7.31 48.84 2.85
N GLU A 283 8.43 49.43 3.23
CA GLU A 283 8.70 50.86 3.03
C GLU A 283 8.72 51.26 1.55
N GLN A 284 9.18 50.36 0.68
CA GLN A 284 9.27 50.57 -0.77
C GLN A 284 7.93 50.50 -1.52
N GLY A 285 6.84 50.13 -0.85
CA GLY A 285 5.51 50.17 -1.45
C GLY A 285 5.04 48.86 -2.10
N PHE A 286 5.86 47.80 -2.10
CA PHE A 286 5.54 46.53 -2.75
C PHE A 286 4.55 45.66 -1.97
N THR A 287 4.60 45.65 -0.63
CA THR A 287 3.78 44.72 0.14
C THR A 287 2.31 45.13 0.16
N TRP A 288 1.40 44.15 0.13
CA TRP A 288 -0.05 44.35 0.24
C TRP A 288 -0.53 44.35 1.70
N ARG A 289 0.27 43.82 2.61
CA ARG A 289 0.09 43.96 4.05
C ARG A 289 1.41 44.24 4.76
N LYS A 290 1.30 44.84 5.93
CA LYS A 290 2.39 44.94 6.90
C LYS A 290 2.64 43.63 7.59
N GLU A 291 3.84 43.49 8.17
CA GLU A 291 4.14 42.33 9.00
C GLU A 291 3.32 42.29 10.29
N SER A 292 2.94 43.46 10.83
CA SER A 292 1.98 43.59 11.94
C SER A 292 0.57 43.09 11.62
N GLY A 293 0.27 42.80 10.35
CA GLY A 293 -1.03 42.29 9.89
C GLY A 293 -2.02 43.36 9.43
N GLU A 294 -1.61 44.62 9.29
CA GLU A 294 -2.42 45.68 8.66
C GLU A 294 -2.47 45.50 7.13
N PHE A 295 -3.66 45.62 6.52
CA PHE A 295 -3.83 45.53 5.07
C PHE A 295 -3.76 46.91 4.43
N PHE A 296 -3.07 47.00 3.29
CA PHE A 296 -3.05 48.21 2.46
C PHE A 296 -4.27 48.27 1.52
N PRO A 297 -4.61 49.46 0.97
CA PRO A 297 -5.79 49.65 0.13
C PRO A 297 -5.91 48.71 -1.08
N VAL A 298 -4.79 48.18 -1.58
CA VAL A 298 -4.76 47.25 -2.72
C VAL A 298 -5.61 45.99 -2.48
N VAL A 299 -5.67 45.47 -1.26
CA VAL A 299 -6.46 44.27 -0.93
C VAL A 299 -7.94 44.50 -1.22
N GLN A 300 -8.49 45.62 -0.74
CA GLN A 300 -9.90 45.97 -0.95
C GLN A 300 -10.16 46.39 -2.40
N ARG A 301 -9.26 47.14 -3.03
CA ARG A 301 -9.42 47.57 -4.42
C ARG A 301 -9.43 46.40 -5.40
N VAL A 302 -8.57 45.39 -5.19
CA VAL A 302 -8.53 44.18 -6.03
C VAL A 302 -9.72 43.25 -5.76
N ARG A 303 -10.27 43.24 -4.54
CA ARG A 303 -11.54 42.57 -4.23
C ARG A 303 -12.69 43.18 -5.03
N ASP A 304 -12.79 44.51 -5.01
CA ASP A 304 -13.93 45.25 -5.57
C ASP A 304 -13.77 45.50 -7.09
N MET A 305 -12.63 45.11 -7.67
CA MET A 305 -12.35 45.17 -9.11
C MET A 305 -13.28 44.26 -9.90
N GLU A 306 -13.84 44.79 -11.00
CA GLU A 306 -14.63 44.00 -11.95
C GLU A 306 -13.78 42.90 -12.59
N ARG A 307 -14.31 41.67 -12.61
CA ARG A 307 -13.65 40.50 -13.20
C ARG A 307 -14.56 39.86 -14.24
N LEU A 308 -14.05 39.80 -15.47
CA LEU A 308 -14.72 39.06 -16.55
C LEU A 308 -14.71 37.54 -16.23
N PRO A 309 -15.64 36.77 -16.79
CA PRO A 309 -15.59 35.31 -16.73
C PRO A 309 -14.25 34.78 -17.22
N TRP A 310 -13.65 33.88 -16.45
CA TRP A 310 -12.35 33.30 -16.75
C TRP A 310 -12.46 32.16 -17.78
N VAL A 311 -11.53 32.11 -18.73
CA VAL A 311 -11.30 31.03 -19.70
C VAL A 311 -9.82 30.68 -19.74
N ALA A 312 -9.46 29.50 -20.24
CA ALA A 312 -8.04 29.13 -20.36
C ALA A 312 -7.30 30.03 -21.36
N ALA A 313 -6.02 30.33 -21.08
CA ALA A 313 -5.16 31.11 -21.96
C ALA A 313 -4.83 30.35 -23.25
N VAL A 314 -4.63 31.09 -24.35
CA VAL A 314 -4.29 30.56 -25.68
C VAL A 314 -3.11 31.35 -26.23
N ALA A 315 -2.07 30.63 -26.67
CA ALA A 315 -0.80 31.24 -27.05
C ALA A 315 -0.90 32.08 -28.32
N VAL A 316 -1.55 31.58 -29.35
CA VAL A 316 -1.70 32.30 -30.62
C VAL A 316 -2.76 33.40 -30.46
N PRO A 317 -2.56 34.63 -31.01
CA PRO A 317 -3.66 35.58 -31.13
C PRO A 317 -4.84 34.87 -31.79
N PRO A 318 -6.09 35.09 -31.34
CA PRO A 318 -7.22 34.56 -32.07
C PRO A 318 -7.08 35.08 -33.50
N VAL A 319 -6.85 34.19 -34.47
CA VAL A 319 -7.20 34.47 -35.87
C VAL A 319 -8.57 35.09 -35.77
N VAL A 320 -8.72 36.35 -36.21
CA VAL A 320 -9.97 37.10 -36.10
C VAL A 320 -11.09 36.14 -36.44
N ALA A 321 -11.79 35.69 -35.40
CA ALA A 321 -12.84 34.73 -35.57
C ALA A 321 -13.91 35.53 -36.29
N VAL A 322 -14.01 35.35 -37.61
CA VAL A 322 -15.25 35.64 -38.33
C VAL A 322 -16.31 35.04 -37.44
N ALA A 323 -17.17 35.91 -36.89
CA ALA A 323 -18.13 35.56 -35.85
C ALA A 323 -18.78 34.24 -36.23
N MET A 324 -18.28 33.15 -35.63
CA MET A 324 -18.99 31.90 -35.69
C MET A 324 -20.28 32.21 -34.96
N PRO A 325 -21.45 31.88 -35.54
CA PRO A 325 -22.68 31.94 -34.78
C PRO A 325 -22.42 31.18 -33.47
N PRO A 326 -22.90 31.67 -32.32
CA PRO A 326 -22.58 31.09 -31.03
C PRO A 326 -22.78 29.59 -31.14
N VAL A 327 -21.68 28.84 -31.15
CA VAL A 327 -21.75 27.41 -30.99
C VAL A 327 -22.27 27.31 -29.57
N ALA A 328 -23.54 26.93 -29.45
CA ALA A 328 -24.13 26.57 -28.17
C ALA A 328 -23.09 25.71 -27.44
N PRO A 329 -22.86 25.90 -26.13
CA PRO A 329 -21.94 25.07 -25.38
C PRO A 329 -22.21 23.63 -25.81
N VAL A 330 -21.18 22.96 -26.32
CA VAL A 330 -21.37 21.58 -26.75
C VAL A 330 -21.72 20.85 -25.46
N ASP A 331 -23.00 20.58 -25.26
CA ASP A 331 -23.47 20.01 -23.99
C ASP A 331 -22.95 18.59 -23.84
N GLU A 332 -22.44 18.00 -24.93
CA GLU A 332 -21.96 16.63 -25.02
C GLU A 332 -20.81 16.47 -26.04
N ARG A 333 -19.85 15.60 -25.74
CA ARG A 333 -18.78 15.20 -26.64
C ARG A 333 -18.74 13.69 -26.74
N TYR A 334 -18.90 13.18 -27.95
CA TYR A 334 -18.76 11.76 -28.25
C TYR A 334 -17.29 11.40 -28.53
N PHE A 335 -16.84 10.31 -27.94
CA PHE A 335 -15.49 9.76 -28.12
C PHE A 335 -15.58 8.45 -28.91
N PRO A 336 -15.20 8.43 -30.20
CA PRO A 336 -15.31 7.22 -31.04
C PRO A 336 -14.44 6.06 -30.53
N GLU A 337 -13.35 6.35 -29.82
CA GLU A 337 -12.40 5.38 -29.28
C GLU A 337 -13.07 4.44 -28.27
N THR A 338 -13.91 4.99 -27.39
CA THR A 338 -14.59 4.23 -26.33
C THR A 338 -16.09 4.11 -26.55
N LYS A 339 -16.61 4.78 -27.58
CA LYS A 339 -18.04 4.88 -27.89
C LYS A 339 -18.84 5.45 -26.71
N ARG A 340 -18.24 6.40 -25.99
CA ARG A 340 -18.85 7.06 -24.83
C ARG A 340 -19.07 8.53 -25.07
N THR A 341 -20.05 9.09 -24.37
CA THR A 341 -20.36 10.51 -24.42
C THR A 341 -20.09 11.17 -23.07
N VAL A 342 -19.43 12.32 -23.08
CA VAL A 342 -19.17 13.13 -21.89
C VAL A 342 -19.98 14.41 -22.02
N LYS A 343 -20.76 14.76 -20.99
CA LYS A 343 -21.70 15.89 -21.06
C LYS A 343 -21.72 16.75 -19.80
N GLY A 344 -22.27 17.95 -19.91
CA GLY A 344 -22.49 18.86 -18.78
C GLY A 344 -21.24 19.15 -17.94
N ALA A 345 -21.36 19.05 -16.62
CA ALA A 345 -20.27 19.36 -15.69
C ALA A 345 -19.03 18.47 -15.88
N PHE A 346 -19.21 17.20 -16.27
CA PHE A 346 -18.10 16.29 -16.58
C PHE A 346 -17.33 16.69 -17.83
N LEU A 347 -18.00 17.24 -18.84
CA LEU A 347 -17.33 17.73 -20.05
C LEU A 347 -16.52 19.00 -19.77
N GLN A 348 -17.01 19.85 -18.87
CA GLN A 348 -16.27 21.03 -18.41
C GLN A 348 -15.01 20.61 -17.62
N ALA A 349 -15.14 19.65 -16.70
CA ALA A 349 -14.01 19.10 -15.97
C ALA A 349 -13.01 18.40 -16.91
N PHE A 350 -13.49 17.59 -17.86
CA PHE A 350 -12.65 16.93 -18.86
C PHE A 350 -11.89 17.94 -19.74
N THR A 351 -12.55 19.00 -20.19
CA THR A 351 -11.92 20.07 -20.98
C THR A 351 -10.82 20.80 -20.18
N ARG A 352 -11.01 20.97 -18.87
CA ARG A 352 -10.03 21.60 -17.98
C ARG A 352 -8.78 20.73 -17.77
N TYR A 353 -8.96 19.45 -17.46
CA TYR A 353 -7.85 18.56 -17.12
C TYR A 353 -7.22 17.91 -18.36
N GLY A 354 -7.97 17.79 -19.44
CA GLY A 354 -7.52 17.23 -20.71
C GLY A 354 -7.43 15.70 -20.70
N LEU A 355 -7.20 15.16 -21.91
CA LEU A 355 -7.10 13.71 -22.14
C LEU A 355 -5.92 13.08 -21.37
N GLU A 356 -4.80 13.80 -21.20
CA GLU A 356 -3.65 13.26 -20.49
C GLU A 356 -3.90 13.03 -19.00
N VAL A 357 -4.78 13.82 -18.37
CA VAL A 357 -5.12 13.62 -16.96
C VAL A 357 -6.28 12.66 -16.82
N CYS A 358 -7.33 12.81 -17.65
CA CYS A 358 -8.54 12.03 -17.49
C CYS A 358 -8.46 10.64 -18.13
N GLY A 359 -7.76 10.53 -19.26
CA GLY A 359 -7.92 9.43 -20.22
C GLY A 359 -9.30 9.45 -20.89
N TYR A 360 -9.57 8.51 -21.79
CA TYR A 360 -10.86 8.45 -22.47
C TYR A 360 -11.99 8.09 -21.49
N PRO A 361 -13.24 8.56 -21.71
CA PRO A 361 -14.38 8.11 -20.93
C PRO A 361 -14.62 6.60 -21.14
N ILE A 362 -14.76 5.85 -20.05
CA ILE A 362 -15.02 4.40 -20.12
C ILE A 362 -16.48 4.06 -19.79
N THR A 363 -17.22 4.99 -19.18
CA THR A 363 -18.67 4.90 -18.95
C THR A 363 -19.41 6.08 -19.57
N GLU A 364 -20.73 5.94 -19.72
CA GLU A 364 -21.64 7.09 -19.79
C GLU A 364 -21.73 7.77 -18.41
N GLN A 365 -22.38 8.93 -18.32
CA GLN A 365 -22.80 9.50 -17.04
C GLN A 365 -23.92 8.64 -16.44
N PHE A 366 -23.80 8.31 -15.14
CA PHE A 366 -24.79 7.53 -14.39
C PHE A 366 -24.93 8.07 -12.96
N ILE A 367 -25.91 7.57 -12.20
CA ILE A 367 -26.07 7.92 -10.78
C ILE A 367 -25.45 6.82 -9.93
N GLU A 368 -24.57 7.20 -9.02
CA GLU A 368 -23.91 6.32 -8.08
C GLU A 368 -24.03 6.90 -6.67
N ALA A 369 -24.58 6.12 -5.72
CA ALA A 369 -24.86 6.59 -4.36
C ALA A 369 -25.66 7.92 -4.29
N GLY A 370 -26.53 8.17 -5.29
CA GLY A 370 -27.33 9.39 -5.39
C GLY A 370 -26.62 10.59 -5.99
N VAL A 371 -25.35 10.46 -6.40
CA VAL A 371 -24.55 11.51 -7.02
C VAL A 371 -24.33 11.18 -8.50
N PRO A 372 -24.47 12.14 -9.43
CA PRO A 372 -24.06 11.92 -10.80
C PRO A 372 -22.55 11.64 -10.86
N SER A 373 -22.15 10.64 -11.63
CA SER A 373 -20.78 10.16 -11.74
C SER A 373 -20.45 9.74 -13.17
N GLN A 374 -19.18 9.86 -13.56
CA GLN A 374 -18.65 9.32 -14.81
C GLN A 374 -17.20 8.88 -14.64
N TYR A 375 -16.86 7.73 -15.23
CA TYR A 375 -15.55 7.11 -15.11
C TYR A 375 -14.78 7.27 -16.41
N PHE A 376 -13.50 7.59 -16.28
CA PHE A 376 -12.52 7.73 -17.34
C PHE A 376 -11.37 6.74 -17.08
N GLU A 377 -10.49 6.53 -18.07
CA GLU A 377 -9.40 5.55 -17.95
C GLU A 377 -8.45 5.85 -16.77
N ARG A 378 -8.25 7.13 -16.43
CA ARG A 378 -7.27 7.55 -15.42
C ARG A 378 -7.89 8.16 -14.16
N VAL A 379 -9.16 8.58 -14.22
CA VAL A 379 -9.88 9.19 -13.08
C VAL A 379 -11.35 8.79 -13.07
N ALA A 380 -11.99 8.85 -11.90
CA ALA A 380 -13.45 8.88 -11.81
C ALA A 380 -13.88 10.22 -11.22
N MET A 381 -14.99 10.74 -11.70
CA MET A 381 -15.52 12.05 -11.34
C MET A 381 -16.93 11.93 -10.79
N GLU A 382 -17.28 12.78 -9.84
CA GLU A 382 -18.64 12.92 -9.33
C GLU A 382 -19.05 14.39 -9.21
N GLU A 383 -20.30 14.69 -9.52
CA GLU A 383 -20.91 16.02 -9.44
C GLU A 383 -21.61 16.17 -8.08
N TYR A 384 -20.84 16.55 -7.05
CA TYR A 384 -21.32 16.60 -5.66
C TYR A 384 -22.31 17.75 -5.39
N GLU A 385 -22.29 18.78 -6.23
CA GLU A 385 -23.27 19.86 -6.30
C GLU A 385 -23.48 20.21 -7.77
N ARG A 386 -24.64 20.74 -8.13
CA ARG A 386 -24.96 21.09 -9.52
C ARG A 386 -23.88 22.02 -10.10
N GLY A 387 -23.21 21.55 -11.16
CA GLY A 387 -22.11 22.24 -11.85
C GLY A 387 -20.73 22.07 -11.21
N LYS A 388 -20.60 21.42 -10.05
CA LYS A 388 -19.33 21.24 -9.34
C LYS A 388 -18.90 19.78 -9.34
N VAL A 389 -17.77 19.51 -9.99
CA VAL A 389 -17.17 18.17 -10.10
C VAL A 389 -15.97 18.04 -9.18
N ARG A 390 -15.81 16.88 -8.56
CA ARG A 390 -14.57 16.47 -7.89
C ARG A 390 -14.11 15.10 -8.37
N LEU A 391 -12.83 14.80 -8.21
CA LEU A 391 -12.30 13.46 -8.45
C LEU A 391 -12.69 12.55 -7.28
N LYS A 392 -13.12 11.33 -7.59
CA LYS A 392 -13.36 10.31 -6.58
C LYS A 392 -12.03 9.78 -6.03
N ALA A 393 -12.01 9.35 -4.77
CA ALA A 393 -10.86 8.72 -4.13
C ALA A 393 -10.63 7.27 -4.60
N VAL A 394 -10.61 7.04 -5.93
CA VAL A 394 -10.52 5.71 -6.55
C VAL A 394 -9.25 4.98 -6.12
N SER A 395 -8.13 5.70 -5.92
CA SER A 395 -6.88 5.10 -5.45
C SER A 395 -7.02 4.43 -4.09
N ASP A 396 -7.72 5.06 -3.14
CA ASP A 396 -7.95 4.50 -1.80
C ASP A 396 -8.90 3.30 -1.84
N GLU A 397 -9.93 3.36 -2.69
CA GLU A 397 -10.83 2.23 -2.92
C GLU A 397 -10.10 1.05 -3.57
N VAL A 398 -9.28 1.30 -4.58
CA VAL A 398 -8.47 0.27 -5.25
C VAL A 398 -7.43 -0.32 -4.30
N LEU A 399 -6.77 0.48 -3.47
CA LEU A 399 -5.80 -0.03 -2.50
C LEU A 399 -6.49 -0.92 -1.45
N ARG A 400 -7.64 -0.48 -0.92
CA ARG A 400 -8.46 -1.30 0.00
C ARG A 400 -8.94 -2.58 -0.66
N ALA A 401 -9.42 -2.51 -1.91
CA ALA A 401 -9.83 -3.68 -2.67
C ALA A 401 -8.67 -4.64 -2.91
N ARG A 402 -7.47 -4.16 -3.24
CA ARG A 402 -6.26 -4.99 -3.41
C ARG A 402 -5.85 -5.66 -2.10
N GLN A 403 -5.90 -4.93 -0.98
CA GLN A 403 -5.62 -5.49 0.35
C GLN A 403 -6.65 -6.56 0.73
N MET A 404 -7.92 -6.30 0.50
CA MET A 404 -9.01 -7.26 0.73
C MET A 404 -8.85 -8.50 -0.15
N VAL A 405 -8.56 -8.35 -1.45
CA VAL A 405 -8.30 -9.48 -2.35
C VAL A 405 -7.09 -10.28 -1.87
N ALA A 406 -6.00 -9.63 -1.47
CA ALA A 406 -4.82 -10.33 -0.94
C ALA A 406 -5.14 -11.08 0.37
N GLN A 407 -5.98 -10.51 1.24
CA GLN A 407 -6.47 -11.19 2.44
C GLN A 407 -7.35 -12.39 2.09
N LEU A 408 -8.36 -12.21 1.25
CA LEU A 408 -9.26 -13.27 0.80
C LEU A 408 -8.50 -14.40 0.09
N GLN A 409 -7.45 -14.08 -0.66
CA GLN A 409 -6.57 -15.07 -1.27
C GLN A 409 -5.80 -15.89 -0.22
N ARG A 410 -5.28 -15.26 0.84
CA ARG A 410 -4.64 -15.97 1.95
C ARG A 410 -5.62 -16.86 2.71
N GLU A 411 -6.82 -16.34 2.99
CA GLU A 411 -7.88 -17.10 3.65
C GLU A 411 -8.32 -18.30 2.80
N ALA A 412 -8.54 -18.10 1.49
CA ALA A 412 -8.87 -19.18 0.56
C ALA A 412 -7.75 -20.24 0.47
N GLN A 413 -6.48 -19.81 0.47
CA GLN A 413 -5.35 -20.74 0.49
C GLN A 413 -5.29 -21.54 1.79
N SER A 414 -5.50 -20.90 2.94
CA SER A 414 -5.56 -21.56 4.24
C SER A 414 -6.71 -22.57 4.31
N LEU A 415 -7.91 -22.19 3.86
CA LEU A 415 -9.06 -23.08 3.79
C LEU A 415 -8.80 -24.29 2.88
N ARG A 416 -8.15 -24.08 1.73
CA ARG A 416 -7.75 -25.18 0.84
C ARG A 416 -6.76 -26.14 1.52
N GLN A 417 -5.77 -25.61 2.24
CA GLN A 417 -4.82 -26.44 3.00
C GLN A 417 -5.52 -27.25 4.10
N GLN A 418 -6.44 -26.63 4.84
CA GLN A 418 -7.25 -27.31 5.85
C GLN A 418 -8.11 -28.40 5.22
N ALA A 419 -8.78 -28.13 4.09
CA ALA A 419 -9.58 -29.12 3.38
C ALA A 419 -8.74 -30.33 2.93
N THR A 420 -7.55 -30.11 2.38
CA THR A 420 -6.62 -31.18 2.02
C THR A 420 -6.20 -32.00 3.25
N ALA A 421 -5.83 -31.34 4.35
CA ALA A 421 -5.45 -32.02 5.59
C ALA A 421 -6.62 -32.85 6.16
N SER A 422 -7.83 -32.30 6.15
CA SER A 422 -9.04 -33.02 6.56
C SER A 422 -9.33 -34.22 5.65
N GLN A 423 -9.13 -34.11 4.34
CA GLN A 423 -9.27 -35.23 3.41
C GLN A 423 -8.25 -36.35 3.70
N THR A 424 -7.00 -35.99 4.01
CA THR A 424 -5.98 -36.98 4.41
C THR A 424 -6.36 -37.67 5.72
N ALA A 425 -6.85 -36.92 6.71
CA ALA A 425 -7.30 -37.47 7.99
C ALA A 425 -8.51 -38.40 7.81
N ILE A 426 -9.49 -38.01 6.99
CA ILE A 426 -10.64 -38.86 6.66
C ILE A 426 -10.17 -40.16 5.99
N ALA A 427 -9.26 -40.09 5.02
CA ALA A 427 -8.72 -41.29 4.37
C ALA A 427 -7.98 -42.20 5.35
N GLN A 428 -7.27 -41.64 6.33
CA GLN A 428 -6.65 -42.42 7.41
C GLN A 428 -7.68 -43.09 8.31
N LEU A 429 -8.67 -42.33 8.80
CA LEU A 429 -9.74 -42.86 9.64
C LEU A 429 -10.55 -43.96 8.92
N GLN A 430 -10.76 -43.82 7.61
CA GLN A 430 -11.39 -44.86 6.79
C GLN A 430 -10.56 -46.15 6.76
N ARG A 431 -9.23 -46.05 6.61
CA ARG A 431 -8.33 -47.22 6.68
C ARG A 431 -8.33 -47.87 8.06
N GLU A 432 -8.28 -47.07 9.12
CA GLU A 432 -8.34 -47.57 10.50
C GLU A 432 -9.68 -48.28 10.79
N ALA A 433 -10.80 -47.68 10.38
CA ALA A 433 -12.12 -48.28 10.51
C ALA A 433 -12.24 -49.60 9.72
N GLN A 434 -11.63 -49.69 8.53
CA GLN A 434 -11.59 -50.92 7.75
C GLN A 434 -10.77 -52.01 8.45
N SER A 435 -9.61 -51.66 9.00
CA SER A 435 -8.77 -52.57 9.78
C SER A 435 -9.50 -53.09 11.02
N LEU A 436 -10.15 -52.19 11.78
CA LEU A 436 -10.95 -52.58 12.94
C LEU A 436 -12.12 -53.50 12.57
N ARG A 437 -12.79 -53.27 11.43
CA ARG A 437 -13.84 -54.18 10.93
C ARG A 437 -13.28 -55.56 10.57
N GLN A 438 -12.10 -55.63 9.97
CA GLN A 438 -11.44 -56.91 9.68
C GLN A 438 -11.06 -57.66 10.97
N GLN A 439 -10.51 -56.95 11.95
CA GLN A 439 -10.20 -57.51 13.27
C GLN A 439 -11.46 -58.02 13.97
N ALA A 440 -12.55 -57.23 14.00
CA ALA A 440 -13.82 -57.65 14.59
C ALA A 440 -14.37 -58.91 13.90
N THR A 441 -14.28 -59.00 12.57
CA THR A 441 -14.70 -60.19 11.81
C THR A 441 -13.85 -61.41 12.15
N ALA A 442 -12.52 -61.24 12.28
CA ALA A 442 -11.62 -62.31 12.69
C ALA A 442 -11.93 -62.77 14.13
N SER A 443 -12.09 -61.84 15.07
CA SER A 443 -12.48 -62.14 16.45
C SER A 443 -13.82 -62.86 16.51
N GLN A 444 -14.81 -62.46 15.72
CA GLN A 444 -16.11 -63.14 15.66
C GLN A 444 -15.96 -64.58 15.14
N THR A 445 -15.07 -64.81 14.18
CA THR A 445 -14.76 -66.15 13.67
C THR A 445 -14.13 -67.01 14.77
N THR A 446 -13.16 -66.47 15.52
CA THR A 446 -12.54 -67.14 16.67
C THR A 446 -13.55 -67.45 17.77
N ILE A 447 -14.42 -66.50 18.12
CA ILE A 447 -15.49 -66.71 19.11
C ILE A 447 -16.40 -67.85 18.67
N THR A 448 -16.79 -67.89 17.39
CA THR A 448 -17.64 -68.95 16.84
C THR A 448 -16.94 -70.31 16.86
N GLN A 449 -15.62 -70.35 16.67
CA GLN A 449 -14.82 -71.57 16.78
C GLN A 449 -14.72 -72.05 18.24
N LEU A 450 -14.39 -71.16 19.17
CA LEU A 450 -14.32 -71.46 20.60
C LEU A 450 -15.68 -71.91 21.16
N GLN A 451 -16.78 -71.33 20.69
CA GLN A 451 -18.13 -71.77 21.05
C GLN A 451 -18.39 -73.21 20.59
N ARG A 452 -17.96 -73.59 19.38
CA ARG A 452 -18.07 -74.97 18.88
C ARG A 452 -17.20 -75.94 19.67
N GLU A 453 -15.97 -75.56 20.00
CA GLU A 453 -15.07 -76.36 20.84
C GLU A 453 -15.63 -76.55 22.25
N ALA A 454 -16.14 -75.49 22.88
CA ALA A 454 -16.78 -75.55 24.19
C ALA A 454 -18.02 -76.45 24.18
N GLN A 455 -18.84 -76.41 23.12
CA GLN A 455 -19.96 -77.34 22.94
C GLN A 455 -19.48 -78.79 22.81
N GLY A 456 -18.42 -79.05 22.04
CA GLY A 456 -17.83 -80.38 21.91
C GLY A 456 -17.28 -80.92 23.22
N LEU A 457 -16.54 -80.10 23.97
CA LEU A 457 -16.04 -80.45 25.31
C LEU A 457 -17.18 -80.68 26.30
N HIS A 458 -18.24 -79.88 26.24
CA HIS A 458 -19.44 -80.09 27.06
C HIS A 458 -20.10 -81.45 26.76
N GLN A 459 -20.28 -81.79 25.48
CA GLN A 459 -20.80 -83.10 25.08
C GLN A 459 -19.90 -84.26 25.55
N GLN A 460 -18.58 -84.12 25.43
CA GLN A 460 -17.63 -85.10 25.95
C GLN A 460 -17.74 -85.24 27.47
N ALA A 461 -17.84 -84.13 28.21
CA ALA A 461 -17.99 -84.17 29.66
C ALA A 461 -19.29 -84.88 30.08
N VAL A 462 -20.41 -84.63 29.39
CA VAL A 462 -21.68 -85.34 29.61
C VAL A 462 -21.56 -86.83 29.30
N ALA A 463 -20.87 -87.20 28.21
CA ALA A 463 -20.61 -88.59 27.88
C ALA A 463 -19.73 -89.27 28.94
N SER A 464 -18.64 -88.63 29.38
CA SER A 464 -17.79 -89.13 30.46
C SER A 464 -18.54 -89.26 31.78
N GLN A 465 -19.42 -88.32 32.13
CA GLN A 465 -20.29 -88.44 33.31
C GLN A 465 -21.20 -89.67 33.21
N THR A 466 -21.74 -89.95 32.03
CA THR A 466 -22.56 -91.14 31.77
C THR A 466 -21.74 -92.42 31.95
N THR A 467 -20.52 -92.47 31.39
CA THR A 467 -19.59 -93.60 31.56
C THR A 467 -19.18 -93.79 33.02
N ILE A 468 -18.85 -92.71 33.73
CA ILE A 468 -18.53 -92.75 35.16
C ILE A 468 -19.71 -93.32 35.94
N ALA A 469 -20.94 -92.87 35.67
CA ALA A 469 -22.13 -93.40 36.31
C ALA A 469 -22.35 -94.89 36.01
N GLN A 470 -22.02 -95.36 34.80
CA GLN A 470 -22.05 -96.79 34.46
C GLN A 470 -20.97 -97.57 35.22
N LEU A 471 -19.72 -97.14 35.20
CA LEU A 471 -18.62 -97.78 35.92
C LEU A 471 -18.86 -97.81 37.43
N GLN A 472 -19.49 -96.78 37.99
CA GLN A 472 -19.90 -96.77 39.40
C GLN A 472 -20.94 -97.86 39.71
N ARG A 473 -21.89 -98.10 38.79
CA ARG A 473 -22.85 -99.22 38.92
C ARG A 473 -22.14 -100.58 38.82
N GLU A 474 -21.29 -100.77 37.81
CA GLU A 474 -20.51 -102.02 37.64
C GLU A 474 -19.59 -102.29 38.83
N ALA A 475 -18.90 -101.28 39.36
CA ALA A 475 -18.05 -101.42 40.54
C ALA A 475 -18.86 -101.76 41.80
N LEU A 476 -20.10 -101.26 41.93
CA LEU A 476 -20.99 -101.62 43.02
C LEU A 476 -21.42 -103.10 42.90
N GLU A 477 -21.78 -103.54 41.70
CA GLU A 477 -22.11 -104.95 41.41
C GLU A 477 -20.92 -105.86 41.70
N LEU A 478 -19.72 -105.52 41.23
CA LEU A 478 -18.49 -106.26 41.51
C LEU A 478 -18.17 -106.30 43.01
N ARG A 479 -18.39 -105.20 43.75
CA ARG A 479 -18.23 -105.19 45.21
C ARG A 479 -19.22 -106.13 45.90
N GLN A 480 -20.47 -106.17 45.44
CA GLN A 480 -21.46 -107.13 45.94
C GLN A 480 -21.03 -108.57 45.63
N GLN A 481 -20.58 -108.85 44.41
CA GLN A 481 -20.04 -110.17 44.03
C GLN A 481 -18.81 -110.55 44.85
N ALA A 482 -17.88 -109.62 45.10
CA ALA A 482 -16.70 -109.84 45.91
C ALA A 482 -17.06 -110.09 47.39
N ALA A 483 -18.08 -109.41 47.93
CA ALA A 483 -18.60 -109.68 49.27
C ALA A 483 -19.20 -111.08 49.36
N VAL A 484 -20.00 -111.49 48.38
CA VAL A 484 -20.52 -112.86 48.26
C VAL A 484 -19.36 -113.87 48.16
N SER A 485 -18.37 -113.61 47.31
CA SER A 485 -17.20 -114.48 47.16
C SER A 485 -16.34 -114.54 48.42
N GLN A 486 -16.21 -113.44 49.18
CA GLN A 486 -15.54 -113.43 50.48
C GLN A 486 -16.30 -114.28 51.48
N GLU A 487 -17.64 -114.16 51.54
CA GLU A 487 -18.48 -115.00 52.39
C GLU A 487 -18.32 -116.48 52.04
N THR A 488 -18.34 -116.82 50.75
CA THR A 488 -18.04 -118.17 50.23
C THR A 488 -16.64 -118.61 50.62
N THR A 489 -15.63 -117.75 50.51
CA THR A 489 -14.24 -118.06 50.89
C THR A 489 -14.10 -118.24 52.40
N THR A 490 -14.81 -117.47 53.22
CA THR A 490 -14.87 -117.64 54.68
C THR A 490 -15.57 -118.95 55.03
N GLN A 491 -16.65 -119.33 54.35
CA GLN A 491 -17.28 -120.65 54.48
C GLN A 491 -16.33 -121.76 54.10
N LEU A 492 -15.66 -121.68 52.94
CA LEU A 492 -14.67 -122.65 52.51
C LEU A 492 -13.49 -122.72 53.48
N ARG A 493 -12.99 -121.58 54.01
CA ARG A 493 -11.95 -121.58 55.04
C ARG A 493 -12.43 -122.26 56.30
N ARG A 494 -13.65 -122.03 56.77
CA ARG A 494 -14.21 -122.78 57.90
C ARG A 494 -14.27 -124.27 57.59
N GLN A 495 -14.66 -124.67 56.38
CA GLN A 495 -14.64 -126.06 55.95
C GLN A 495 -13.24 -126.64 55.91
N VAL A 496 -12.24 -125.92 55.38
CA VAL A 496 -10.83 -126.31 55.37
C VAL A 496 -10.25 -126.36 56.77
N GLU A 497 -10.57 -125.42 57.66
CA GLU A 497 -10.15 -125.42 59.07
C GLU A 497 -10.77 -126.62 59.80
N THR A 498 -12.05 -126.92 59.52
CA THR A 498 -12.74 -128.11 60.03
C THR A 498 -12.07 -129.37 59.51
N LEU A 499 -11.78 -129.46 58.21
CA LEU A 499 -11.04 -130.55 57.59
C LEU A 499 -9.61 -130.65 58.12
N ARG A 500 -8.95 -129.53 58.43
CA ARG A 500 -7.59 -129.47 58.97
C ARG A 500 -7.55 -129.88 60.44
N GLN A 501 -8.55 -129.51 61.23
CA GLN A 501 -8.73 -130.04 62.58
C GLN A 501 -9.05 -131.54 62.55
N GLN A 502 -9.79 -132.01 61.54
CA GLN A 502 -9.95 -133.45 61.28
C GLN A 502 -8.62 -134.10 60.85
N LEU A 503 -7.76 -133.41 60.10
CA LEU A 503 -6.47 -133.91 59.62
C LEU A 503 -5.37 -133.90 60.70
N LEU A 504 -5.41 -132.96 61.66
CA LEU A 504 -4.48 -132.89 62.81
C LEU A 504 -4.74 -133.97 63.88
N ALA A 505 -5.82 -134.74 63.74
CA ALA A 505 -6.14 -135.91 64.57
C ALA A 505 -5.65 -137.25 63.99
N ALA A 506 -4.84 -137.26 62.91
CA ALA A 506 -4.33 -138.48 62.29
C ALA A 506 -2.82 -138.43 61.93
N PRO A 507 -2.07 -139.55 61.99
CA PRO A 507 -0.61 -139.61 61.84
C PRO A 507 -0.13 -139.54 60.37
N PRO A 508 1.18 -139.31 60.13
CA PRO A 508 1.69 -138.58 58.97
C PRO A 508 1.92 -139.46 57.73
N VAL A 509 1.78 -138.87 56.55
CA VAL A 509 2.32 -139.40 55.29
C VAL A 509 3.03 -138.30 54.51
N THR A 510 4.29 -138.57 54.22
CA THR A 510 5.20 -137.89 53.31
C THR A 510 4.75 -138.04 51.86
N THR A 511 4.89 -137.00 51.03
CA THR A 511 5.36 -137.16 49.64
C THR A 511 5.72 -135.83 48.99
N SER A 512 6.63 -135.95 48.04
CA SER A 512 7.50 -134.94 47.47
C SER A 512 7.08 -134.58 46.04
N VAL A 513 7.34 -133.32 45.68
CA VAL A 513 7.79 -132.82 44.36
C VAL A 513 6.86 -132.99 43.14
N VAL A 514 6.51 -131.87 42.50
CA VAL A 514 6.47 -131.73 41.03
C VAL A 514 6.91 -130.31 40.62
N THR A 515 7.71 -130.24 39.57
CA THR A 515 8.39 -129.10 38.92
C THR A 515 7.59 -128.43 37.80
N THR A 516 7.78 -127.09 37.66
CA THR A 516 7.80 -126.20 36.44
C THR A 516 6.57 -126.16 35.50
N PRO A 517 6.37 -125.15 34.58
CA PRO A 517 7.32 -124.18 34.01
C PRO A 517 6.85 -122.71 33.77
N SER A 518 7.85 -121.86 33.46
CA SER A 518 7.94 -120.76 32.46
C SER A 518 6.77 -119.78 32.21
N VAL A 519 7.08 -118.47 32.16
CA VAL A 519 7.12 -117.63 30.93
C VAL A 519 7.20 -116.14 31.31
N THR A 520 8.25 -115.48 30.81
CA THR A 520 8.46 -114.02 30.76
C THR A 520 7.55 -113.37 29.72
N PRO A 521 7.18 -112.08 29.83
CA PRO A 521 7.68 -111.19 28.79
C PRO A 521 8.05 -109.75 29.20
N ALA A 522 9.10 -109.28 28.53
CA ALA A 522 9.33 -107.97 27.93
C ALA A 522 8.95 -106.67 28.67
N VAL A 523 9.99 -105.96 29.08
CA VAL A 523 10.02 -104.52 29.35
C VAL A 523 10.30 -103.75 28.06
N PRO A 524 9.52 -102.72 27.70
CA PRO A 524 9.98 -101.62 26.86
C PRO A 524 10.31 -100.38 27.69
N THR A 525 11.41 -99.75 27.29
CA THR A 525 12.06 -98.51 27.75
C THR A 525 11.14 -97.31 28.02
N PRO A 526 11.42 -96.48 29.04
CA PRO A 526 10.81 -95.15 29.17
C PRO A 526 11.48 -94.16 28.21
N VAL A 527 10.70 -93.57 27.30
CA VAL A 527 11.12 -92.42 26.49
C VAL A 527 11.02 -91.18 27.38
N VAL A 528 12.18 -90.57 27.65
CA VAL A 528 12.32 -89.28 28.32
C VAL A 528 11.91 -88.18 27.34
N PRO A 529 10.97 -87.27 27.67
CA PRO A 529 10.69 -86.10 26.86
C PRO A 529 11.81 -85.05 27.00
N SER A 530 12.29 -84.53 25.87
CA SER A 530 13.23 -83.41 25.78
C SER A 530 12.66 -82.14 26.43
N PRO A 531 13.50 -81.29 27.05
CA PRO A 531 13.04 -80.05 27.67
C PRO A 531 12.57 -79.02 26.63
N PRO A 532 11.65 -78.11 26.99
CA PRO A 532 11.11 -77.12 26.06
C PRO A 532 12.18 -76.12 25.61
N ALA A 533 12.11 -75.75 24.33
CA ALA A 533 12.95 -74.72 23.73
C ALA A 533 12.67 -73.35 24.35
N THR A 534 13.75 -72.67 24.74
CA THR A 534 13.80 -71.29 25.20
C THR A 534 13.20 -70.34 24.15
N PRO A 535 12.32 -69.38 24.52
CA PRO A 535 11.79 -68.41 23.57
C PRO A 535 12.90 -67.48 23.03
N PRO A 536 12.79 -66.97 21.80
CA PRO A 536 13.82 -66.12 21.20
C PRO A 536 13.97 -64.80 21.97
N ALA A 537 15.22 -64.38 22.16
CA ALA A 537 15.56 -63.08 22.72
C ALA A 537 15.03 -61.95 21.82
N ILE A 538 14.29 -61.01 22.40
CA ILE A 538 13.87 -59.78 21.73
C ILE A 538 15.09 -58.86 21.65
N THR A 539 15.62 -58.67 20.45
CA THR A 539 16.65 -57.65 20.20
C THR A 539 15.98 -56.28 20.31
N ALA A 540 16.41 -55.46 21.27
CA ALA A 540 15.95 -54.08 21.39
C ALA A 540 16.29 -53.29 20.12
N LEU A 541 15.31 -52.54 19.59
CA LEU A 541 15.55 -51.58 18.51
C LEU A 541 16.49 -50.46 19.02
N PRO A 542 17.37 -49.90 18.17
CA PRO A 542 18.29 -48.85 18.60
C PRO A 542 17.51 -47.61 19.03
N MET A 543 17.68 -47.18 20.29
CA MET A 543 17.25 -45.87 20.75
C MET A 543 18.23 -44.81 20.23
N GLU A 544 17.75 -43.83 19.47
CA GLU A 544 18.53 -42.67 19.04
C GLU A 544 18.34 -41.52 20.03
N ASP A 545 19.43 -41.05 20.65
CA ASP A 545 19.43 -39.81 21.44
C ASP A 545 19.49 -38.60 20.51
N VAL A 546 18.34 -37.95 20.31
CA VAL A 546 18.21 -36.78 19.46
C VAL A 546 18.36 -35.45 20.21
N ALA A 547 18.65 -35.47 21.53
CA ALA A 547 18.70 -34.25 22.35
C ALA A 547 19.77 -33.25 21.88
N ALA A 548 20.86 -33.75 21.28
CA ALA A 548 21.91 -32.92 20.68
C ALA A 548 21.50 -32.26 19.35
N ARG A 549 20.47 -32.78 18.66
CA ARG A 549 20.02 -32.32 17.33
C ARG A 549 18.88 -31.28 17.42
N LEU A 550 18.32 -31.06 18.61
CA LEU A 550 17.26 -30.07 18.82
C LEU A 550 17.85 -28.65 18.89
N ARG A 551 17.38 -27.75 18.02
CA ARG A 551 17.81 -26.34 18.02
C ARG A 551 17.38 -25.66 19.31
N ARG A 552 18.37 -25.17 20.07
CA ARG A 552 18.15 -24.36 21.28
C ARG A 552 17.99 -22.88 20.90
N HIS A 553 17.09 -22.18 21.57
CA HIS A 553 16.91 -20.74 21.35
C HIS A 553 18.14 -19.98 21.89
N PRO A 554 18.73 -19.03 21.13
CA PRO A 554 20.06 -18.50 21.42
C PRO A 554 20.17 -17.65 22.70
N VAL A 555 19.06 -17.09 23.20
CA VAL A 555 19.07 -16.15 24.34
C VAL A 555 18.03 -16.39 25.44
N ASN A 556 17.09 -17.32 25.25
CA ASN A 556 16.03 -17.54 26.26
C ASN A 556 16.33 -18.79 27.06
N ARG A 557 16.61 -18.61 28.37
CA ARG A 557 16.58 -19.66 29.38
C ARG A 557 15.34 -19.44 30.26
N PHE A 558 14.58 -20.50 30.50
CA PHE A 558 13.36 -20.43 31.31
C PHE A 558 13.56 -21.31 32.54
N ASP A 559 13.76 -20.71 33.70
CA ASP A 559 14.09 -21.48 34.90
C ASP A 559 12.86 -22.18 35.51
N ARG A 560 11.63 -21.67 35.28
CA ARG A 560 10.36 -22.34 35.61
C ARG A 560 9.24 -21.95 34.64
N ARG A 561 8.33 -22.89 34.31
CA ARG A 561 7.12 -22.66 33.49
C ARG A 561 5.86 -23.10 34.23
N THR A 562 4.74 -22.46 33.93
CA THR A 562 3.41 -22.91 34.37
C THR A 562 2.92 -24.08 33.51
N ARG A 563 2.09 -24.97 34.07
CA ARG A 563 1.67 -26.25 33.45
C ARG A 563 1.05 -26.07 32.07
N ASP A 564 0.35 -24.97 31.88
CA ASP A 564 -0.45 -24.67 30.69
C ASP A 564 0.42 -24.28 29.48
N GLN A 565 1.71 -24.04 29.70
CA GLN A 565 2.69 -23.66 28.67
C GLN A 565 3.58 -24.83 28.21
N ILE A 566 3.35 -26.04 28.73
CA ILE A 566 4.09 -27.26 28.34
C ILE A 566 3.31 -27.97 27.23
N LYS A 567 3.82 -27.90 25.99
CA LYS A 567 3.18 -28.56 24.84
C LYS A 567 3.57 -30.03 24.66
N TYR A 568 4.75 -30.43 25.16
CA TYR A 568 5.26 -31.80 25.11
C TYR A 568 6.04 -32.09 26.39
N LEU A 569 5.84 -33.26 26.98
CA LEU A 569 6.58 -33.76 28.13
C LEU A 569 7.36 -35.00 27.70
N VAL A 570 8.68 -34.96 27.82
CA VAL A 570 9.56 -36.11 27.54
C VAL A 570 9.94 -36.71 28.88
N ILE A 571 9.50 -37.95 29.14
CA ILE A 571 9.82 -38.70 30.35
C ILE A 571 10.94 -39.68 30.00
N GLN A 572 12.07 -39.54 30.65
CA GLN A 572 13.18 -40.49 30.57
C GLN A 572 13.02 -41.47 31.74
N HIS A 573 12.83 -42.76 31.45
CA HIS A 573 12.95 -43.81 32.46
C HIS A 573 14.38 -44.34 32.40
N SER A 574 15.11 -44.26 33.50
CA SER A 574 16.42 -44.89 33.70
C SER A 574 16.29 -46.39 33.90
#